data_AF-A0A534LWF3-F1
#
_entry.id   AF-A0A534LWF3-F1
#
_cell.length_a   1.000
_cell.length_b   1.000
_cell.length_c   1.000
_cell.angle_alpha   90.00
_cell.angle_beta   90.00
_cell.angle_gamma   90.00
#
_symmetry.space_group_name_H-M   'P 1'
#
loop_
_entity.id
_entity.type
_entity.pdbx_description
1 polymer ?
#
loop_
_entity_poly.entity_id
_entity_poly.type
_entity_poly.pdbx_seq_one_letter_code
_entity_poly.pdbx_strand_id
1 'polypeptide(L)'
;RSEEEPGKILHEHRFEKSQQAELPDWGFPYYGSIDSTPLFLIVADAYVAATGDETMLKELWSAIGAAYHWMVEFGDLDGDGYLEYSRKNPHGLWHQGWKDGSEDHLRIAPPVAMVEVQGYAVAAHRAYARLARRRGLGDASLRAEASADRIRIALNRDFWMPKSQFFALALDGSKHLRTAITSNPAHLLAVQAVGEERIEPLVSRLFADDLWTPYGLRTHASSEPDFDPYGYHLGTIWPHDNWFLYRGLKLLGRDPEARRIRDAMLRVWEELG
;
A
#
# COMPACT_ATOMS: atom_id res chain seq x y z
N ARG A 1 -9.24 -14.04 -16.35
CA ARG A 1 -7.85 -14.50 -16.56
C ARG A 1 -6.85 -13.37 -16.27
N SER A 2 -6.96 -12.19 -16.88
CA SER A 2 -6.06 -11.05 -16.59
C SER A 2 -6.43 -10.24 -15.34
N GLU A 3 -7.68 -10.31 -14.87
CA GLU A 3 -8.22 -9.44 -13.79
C GLU A 3 -8.25 -7.94 -14.13
N GLU A 4 -8.27 -7.63 -15.43
CA GLU A 4 -8.35 -6.27 -15.94
C GLU A 4 -9.66 -5.57 -15.57
N GLU A 5 -9.54 -4.27 -15.33
CA GLU A 5 -10.66 -3.34 -15.13
C GLU A 5 -10.32 -2.00 -15.79
N PRO A 6 -11.32 -1.22 -16.25
CA PRO A 6 -11.07 0.07 -16.87
C PRO A 6 -10.26 1.00 -15.96
N GLY A 7 -9.09 1.45 -16.44
CA GLY A 7 -8.21 2.37 -15.71
C GLY A 7 -7.26 1.73 -14.70
N LYS A 8 -7.40 0.42 -14.42
CA LYS A 8 -6.52 -0.28 -13.49
C LYS A 8 -5.11 -0.43 -14.06
N ILE A 9 -4.10 -0.22 -13.22
CA ILE A 9 -2.69 -0.37 -13.60
C ILE A 9 -2.25 -1.82 -13.39
N LEU A 10 -1.49 -2.36 -14.35
CA LEU A 10 -1.06 -3.76 -14.33
C LEU A 10 -0.16 -4.08 -13.12
N HIS A 11 -0.28 -5.31 -12.62
CA HIS A 11 0.58 -5.89 -11.59
C HIS A 11 1.86 -6.46 -12.21
N GLU A 12 1.71 -7.29 -13.25
CA GLU A 12 2.85 -7.98 -13.88
C GLU A 12 2.65 -8.10 -15.40
N HIS A 13 3.74 -7.89 -16.13
CA HIS A 13 3.81 -8.22 -17.55
C HIS A 13 5.10 -8.99 -17.85
N ARG A 14 4.94 -10.18 -18.44
CA ARG A 14 6.05 -11.00 -18.94
C ARG A 14 6.14 -10.81 -20.45
N PHE A 15 7.26 -10.32 -20.94
CA PHE A 15 7.44 -10.01 -22.37
C PHE A 15 7.62 -11.29 -23.21
N GLU A 16 8.34 -12.28 -22.69
CA GLU A 16 8.63 -13.52 -23.42
C GLU A 16 7.54 -14.57 -23.25
N LYS A 17 7.17 -15.24 -24.35
CA LYS A 17 6.15 -16.31 -24.31
C LYS A 17 6.54 -17.48 -23.43
N SER A 18 7.83 -17.78 -23.32
CA SER A 18 8.35 -18.82 -22.41
C SER A 18 8.06 -18.48 -20.95
N GLN A 19 8.25 -17.23 -20.56
CA GLN A 19 7.95 -16.75 -19.21
C GLN A 19 6.44 -16.73 -18.95
N GLN A 20 5.63 -16.32 -19.94
CA GLN A 20 4.17 -16.39 -19.82
C GLN A 20 3.69 -17.85 -19.63
N ALA A 21 4.34 -18.82 -20.27
CA ALA A 21 4.00 -20.23 -20.16
C ALA A 21 4.28 -20.85 -18.77
N GLU A 22 5.08 -20.20 -17.93
CA GLU A 22 5.28 -20.61 -16.52
C GLU A 22 4.03 -20.34 -15.66
N LEU A 23 3.17 -19.39 -16.07
CA LEU A 23 1.91 -19.04 -15.42
C LEU A 23 0.77 -19.08 -16.46
N PRO A 24 0.45 -20.27 -17.02
CA PRO A 24 -0.42 -20.39 -18.20
C PRO A 24 -1.87 -19.95 -17.93
N ASP A 25 -2.29 -19.95 -16.67
CA ASP A 25 -3.64 -19.54 -16.25
C ASP A 25 -3.74 -18.05 -15.90
N TRP A 26 -2.62 -17.33 -15.93
CA TRP A 26 -2.59 -15.87 -15.83
C TRP A 26 -2.77 -15.27 -17.22
N GLY A 27 -3.68 -14.31 -17.36
CA GLY A 27 -3.73 -13.49 -18.56
C GLY A 27 -2.69 -12.38 -18.45
N PHE A 28 -1.75 -12.27 -19.40
CA PHE A 28 -0.75 -11.20 -19.42
C PHE A 28 -1.13 -10.09 -20.42
N PRO A 29 -0.99 -8.80 -20.06
CA PRO A 29 -0.65 -8.28 -18.73
C PRO A 29 -1.67 -8.69 -17.65
N TYR A 30 -1.16 -8.99 -16.46
CA TYR A 30 -1.94 -9.41 -15.29
C TYR A 30 -2.18 -8.22 -14.37
N TYR A 31 -3.40 -8.09 -13.84
CA TYR A 31 -3.89 -6.92 -13.09
C TYR A 31 -4.37 -7.26 -11.67
N GLY A 32 -3.98 -8.41 -11.12
CA GLY A 32 -4.32 -8.83 -9.76
C GLY A 32 -3.56 -8.05 -8.68
N SER A 33 -3.68 -6.73 -8.68
CA SER A 33 -3.14 -5.82 -7.67
C SER A 33 -4.20 -4.78 -7.26
N ILE A 34 -4.23 -4.40 -5.99
CA ILE A 34 -5.07 -3.31 -5.48
C ILE A 34 -4.28 -2.00 -5.29
N ASP A 35 -2.95 -2.08 -5.17
CA ASP A 35 -2.06 -0.98 -4.81
C ASP A 35 -1.39 -0.30 -6.02
N SER A 36 -1.23 -0.97 -7.15
CA SER A 36 -0.57 -0.44 -8.35
C SER A 36 -1.19 0.88 -8.85
N THR A 37 -2.53 0.94 -8.88
CA THR A 37 -3.28 2.08 -9.40
C THR A 37 -3.16 3.34 -8.53
N PRO A 38 -3.39 3.29 -7.20
CA PRO A 38 -3.12 4.45 -6.36
C PRO A 38 -1.63 4.85 -6.35
N LEU A 39 -0.70 3.87 -6.38
CA LEU A 39 0.74 4.16 -6.45
C LEU A 39 1.13 4.87 -7.76
N PHE A 40 0.51 4.52 -8.88
CA PHE A 40 0.70 5.22 -10.16
C PHE A 40 0.34 6.71 -10.07
N LEU A 41 -0.78 7.05 -9.43
CA LEU A 41 -1.18 8.45 -9.24
C LEU A 41 -0.19 9.20 -8.34
N ILE A 42 0.29 8.55 -7.29
CA ILE A 42 1.27 9.13 -6.35
C ILE A 42 2.58 9.42 -7.08
N VAL A 43 3.12 8.48 -7.86
CA VAL A 43 4.39 8.69 -8.58
C VAL A 43 4.25 9.71 -9.71
N ALA A 44 3.11 9.75 -10.40
CA ALA A 44 2.85 10.77 -11.42
C ALA A 44 2.88 12.18 -10.83
N ASP A 45 2.22 12.40 -9.69
CA ASP A 45 2.27 13.69 -9.00
C ASP A 45 3.67 14.01 -8.46
N ALA A 46 4.34 13.03 -7.83
CA ALA A 46 5.69 13.23 -7.31
C ALA A 46 6.68 13.62 -8.41
N TYR A 47 6.57 12.99 -9.59
CA TYR A 47 7.38 13.32 -10.75
C TYR A 47 7.11 14.76 -11.21
N VAL A 48 5.85 15.11 -11.50
CA VAL A 48 5.48 16.45 -11.99
C VAL A 48 5.86 17.53 -10.97
N ALA A 49 5.70 17.27 -9.67
CA ALA A 49 6.10 18.19 -8.62
C ALA A 49 7.62 18.41 -8.58
N ALA A 50 8.42 17.36 -8.81
CA ALA A 50 9.88 17.44 -8.78
C ALA A 50 10.48 18.07 -10.05
N THR A 51 9.89 17.83 -11.22
CA THR A 51 10.46 18.25 -12.51
C THR A 51 9.80 19.48 -13.12
N GLY A 52 8.53 19.73 -12.78
CA GLY A 52 7.71 20.73 -13.46
C GLY A 52 7.33 20.35 -14.90
N ASP A 53 7.47 19.07 -15.29
CA ASP A 53 7.21 18.61 -16.65
C ASP A 53 5.70 18.56 -16.99
N GLU A 54 5.19 19.71 -17.43
CA GLU A 54 3.81 19.87 -17.89
C GLU A 54 3.52 19.14 -19.23
N THR A 55 4.56 18.73 -19.98
CA THR A 55 4.38 17.95 -21.21
C THR A 55 4.02 16.51 -20.85
N MET A 56 4.79 15.87 -19.97
CA MET A 56 4.45 14.54 -19.47
C MET A 56 3.06 14.53 -18.83
N LEU A 57 2.72 15.53 -18.01
CA LEU A 57 1.39 15.61 -17.40
C LEU A 57 0.27 15.61 -18.46
N LYS A 58 0.45 16.33 -19.57
CA LYS A 58 -0.55 16.35 -20.66
C LYS A 58 -0.65 15.00 -21.35
N GLU A 59 0.48 14.35 -21.62
CA GLU A 59 0.53 13.05 -22.30
C GLU A 59 -0.13 11.95 -21.46
N LEU A 60 0.15 11.92 -20.16
CA LEU A 60 -0.40 10.94 -19.23
C LEU A 60 -1.79 11.28 -18.71
N TRP A 61 -2.36 12.44 -19.04
CA TRP A 61 -3.59 12.93 -18.42
C TRP A 61 -4.77 11.96 -18.57
N SER A 62 -4.89 11.29 -19.74
CA SER A 62 -5.93 10.29 -19.96
C SER A 62 -5.75 9.08 -19.04
N ALA A 63 -4.52 8.59 -18.87
CA ALA A 63 -4.20 7.49 -17.97
C ALA A 63 -4.40 7.87 -16.49
N ILE A 64 -4.00 9.08 -16.09
CA ILE A 64 -4.22 9.63 -14.74
C ILE A 64 -5.71 9.74 -14.45
N GLY A 65 -6.50 10.27 -15.38
CA GLY A 65 -7.96 10.34 -15.27
C GLY A 65 -8.61 8.97 -15.15
N ALA A 66 -8.17 8.00 -15.96
CA ALA A 66 -8.68 6.63 -15.93
C ALA A 66 -8.32 5.90 -14.63
N ALA A 67 -7.08 6.03 -14.14
CA ALA A 67 -6.64 5.47 -12.87
C ALA A 67 -7.40 6.05 -11.68
N TYR A 68 -7.64 7.37 -11.69
CA TYR A 68 -8.46 8.00 -10.65
C TYR A 68 -9.92 7.55 -10.73
N HIS A 69 -10.48 7.43 -11.94
CA HIS A 69 -11.82 6.90 -12.15
C HIS A 69 -11.94 5.45 -11.63
N TRP A 70 -10.91 4.63 -11.85
CA TRP A 70 -10.86 3.28 -11.30
C TRP A 70 -10.98 3.28 -9.78
N MET A 71 -10.21 4.13 -9.09
CA MET A 71 -10.26 4.20 -7.63
C MET A 71 -11.66 4.54 -7.09
N VAL A 72 -12.41 5.40 -7.78
CA VAL A 72 -13.71 5.89 -7.28
C VAL A 72 -14.91 5.05 -7.71
N GLU A 73 -14.81 4.29 -8.81
CA GLU A 73 -15.94 3.49 -9.32
C GLU A 73 -15.75 1.97 -9.20
N PHE A 74 -14.52 1.48 -9.30
CA PHE A 74 -14.23 0.04 -9.39
C PHE A 74 -13.43 -0.47 -8.18
N GLY A 75 -12.58 0.38 -7.60
CA GLY A 75 -11.74 0.02 -6.46
C GLY A 75 -12.49 -0.03 -5.12
N ASP A 76 -13.59 0.70 -5.00
CA ASP A 76 -14.46 0.76 -3.81
C ASP A 76 -15.73 -0.05 -4.08
N LEU A 77 -15.75 -1.33 -3.67
CA LEU A 77 -16.77 -2.29 -4.12
C LEU A 77 -18.13 -2.08 -3.45
N ASP A 78 -18.15 -1.53 -2.24
CA ASP A 78 -19.38 -1.29 -1.47
C ASP A 78 -19.68 0.19 -1.19
N GLY A 79 -18.82 1.10 -1.66
CA GLY A 79 -19.03 2.54 -1.61
C GLY A 79 -18.73 3.17 -0.25
N ASP A 80 -18.00 2.47 0.63
CA ASP A 80 -17.63 2.97 1.96
C ASP A 80 -16.35 3.85 1.95
N GLY A 81 -15.69 3.94 0.80
CA GLY A 81 -14.49 4.73 0.55
C GLY A 81 -13.19 3.94 0.64
N TYR A 82 -13.22 2.66 0.99
CA TYR A 82 -12.02 1.82 1.01
C TYR A 82 -11.77 1.14 -0.33
N LEU A 83 -10.48 1.00 -0.67
CA LEU A 83 -10.07 0.18 -1.80
C LEU A 83 -10.04 -1.29 -1.38
N GLU A 84 -10.71 -2.13 -2.15
CA GLU A 84 -10.97 -3.52 -1.83
C GLU A 84 -10.69 -4.46 -3.00
N TYR A 85 -10.16 -5.65 -2.69
CA TYR A 85 -10.01 -6.70 -3.69
C TYR A 85 -10.77 -7.97 -3.32
N SER A 86 -11.26 -8.65 -4.36
CA SER A 86 -11.68 -10.04 -4.30
C SER A 86 -11.14 -10.73 -5.55
N ARG A 87 -10.37 -11.80 -5.36
CA ARG A 87 -9.73 -12.53 -6.46
C ARG A 87 -10.77 -12.94 -7.51
N LYS A 88 -10.59 -12.49 -8.75
CA LYS A 88 -11.48 -12.85 -9.87
C LYS A 88 -10.96 -14.03 -10.69
N ASN A 89 -9.64 -14.20 -10.78
CA ASN A 89 -9.04 -15.37 -11.43
C ASN A 89 -8.75 -16.44 -10.36
N PRO A 90 -9.40 -17.62 -10.37
CA PRO A 90 -9.15 -18.65 -9.36
C PRO A 90 -7.71 -19.19 -9.34
N HIS A 91 -6.94 -18.97 -10.41
CA HIS A 91 -5.51 -19.30 -10.51
C HIS A 91 -4.58 -18.10 -10.29
N GLY A 92 -5.14 -16.90 -10.13
CA GLY A 92 -4.42 -15.68 -9.83
C GLY A 92 -4.05 -15.55 -8.35
N LEU A 93 -3.47 -14.41 -8.00
CA LEU A 93 -3.15 -14.05 -6.63
C LEU A 93 -4.42 -14.02 -5.76
N TRP A 94 -4.36 -14.72 -4.63
CA TRP A 94 -5.37 -14.67 -3.57
C TRP A 94 -5.34 -13.32 -2.85
N HIS A 95 -4.16 -12.92 -2.37
CA HIS A 95 -3.94 -11.59 -1.83
C HIS A 95 -3.30 -10.69 -2.88
N GLN A 96 -3.87 -9.50 -3.07
CA GLN A 96 -3.52 -8.59 -4.17
C GLN A 96 -2.93 -7.25 -3.69
N GLY A 97 -2.62 -7.12 -2.39
CA GLY A 97 -1.81 -6.02 -1.86
C GLY A 97 -0.32 -6.35 -1.92
N TRP A 98 0.53 -5.50 -1.33
CA TRP A 98 1.98 -5.74 -1.32
C TRP A 98 2.36 -7.09 -0.69
N LYS A 99 1.57 -7.53 0.31
CA LYS A 99 1.62 -8.88 0.87
C LYS A 99 0.89 -9.89 -0.02
N ASP A 100 1.28 -9.95 -1.28
CA ASP A 100 0.67 -10.78 -2.30
C ASP A 100 0.93 -12.28 -2.09
N GLY A 101 0.09 -13.12 -2.69
CA GLY A 101 0.33 -14.55 -2.72
C GLY A 101 -0.82 -15.34 -3.31
N SER A 102 -0.52 -16.52 -3.86
CA SER A 102 -1.51 -17.40 -4.50
C SER A 102 -2.40 -18.17 -3.51
N GLU A 103 -1.98 -18.24 -2.24
CA GLU A 103 -2.68 -18.92 -1.15
C GLU A 103 -3.25 -17.92 -0.13
N ASP A 104 -4.30 -18.33 0.60
CA ASP A 104 -4.90 -17.58 1.71
C ASP A 104 -4.03 -17.58 2.98
N HIS A 105 -2.77 -17.19 2.82
CA HIS A 105 -1.78 -17.18 3.90
C HIS A 105 -2.10 -16.12 4.95
N LEU A 106 -2.76 -15.02 4.59
CA LEU A 106 -3.22 -14.03 5.55
C LEU A 106 -4.55 -14.44 6.20
N ARG A 107 -5.27 -15.47 5.75
CA ARG A 107 -6.55 -15.93 6.34
C ARG A 107 -7.57 -14.79 6.50
N ILE A 108 -7.85 -14.06 5.42
CA ILE A 108 -8.79 -12.92 5.42
C ILE A 108 -9.89 -13.20 4.41
N ALA A 109 -11.14 -13.17 4.85
CA ALA A 109 -12.27 -13.38 3.96
C ALA A 109 -12.48 -12.14 3.05
N PRO A 110 -12.61 -12.32 1.71
CA PRO A 110 -12.84 -11.21 0.79
C PRO A 110 -14.27 -10.64 0.87
N PRO A 111 -14.52 -9.41 0.35
CA PRO A 111 -13.52 -8.47 -0.15
C PRO A 111 -12.59 -7.96 0.96
N VAL A 112 -11.31 -7.72 0.63
CA VAL A 112 -10.29 -7.35 1.62
C VAL A 112 -9.86 -5.91 1.43
N ALA A 113 -9.92 -5.11 2.50
CA ALA A 113 -9.35 -3.76 2.55
C ALA A 113 -8.06 -3.76 3.37
N MET A 114 -6.91 -3.71 2.70
CA MET A 114 -5.59 -3.70 3.37
C MET A 114 -5.25 -2.31 3.90
N VAL A 115 -4.64 -2.24 5.09
CA VAL A 115 -4.39 -0.97 5.79
C VAL A 115 -3.50 -0.01 5.01
N GLU A 116 -2.39 -0.50 4.43
CA GLU A 116 -1.45 0.33 3.68
C GLU A 116 -2.09 0.93 2.43
N VAL A 117 -2.98 0.16 1.79
CA VAL A 117 -3.67 0.54 0.56
C VAL A 117 -4.63 1.70 0.83
N GLN A 118 -5.25 1.75 2.01
CA GLN A 118 -6.09 2.89 2.38
C GLN A 118 -5.25 4.16 2.60
N GLY A 119 -4.04 4.02 3.14
CA GLY A 119 -3.06 5.11 3.17
C GLY A 119 -2.68 5.57 1.76
N TYR A 120 -2.47 4.63 0.83
CA TYR A 120 -2.21 4.95 -0.57
C TYR A 120 -3.41 5.64 -1.22
N ALA A 121 -4.64 5.24 -0.92
CA ALA A 121 -5.84 5.90 -1.42
C ALA A 121 -5.89 7.38 -0.98
N VAL A 122 -5.61 7.67 0.30
CA VAL A 122 -5.51 9.05 0.80
C VAL A 122 -4.46 9.85 0.01
N ALA A 123 -3.26 9.30 -0.18
CA ALA A 123 -2.21 9.98 -0.92
C ALA A 123 -2.51 10.14 -2.41
N ALA A 124 -3.15 9.16 -3.03
CA ALA A 124 -3.54 9.18 -4.44
C ALA A 124 -4.66 10.19 -4.71
N HIS A 125 -5.66 10.32 -3.82
CA HIS A 125 -6.64 11.41 -3.90
C HIS A 125 -5.98 12.79 -3.81
N ARG A 126 -5.03 12.97 -2.88
CA ARG A 126 -4.26 14.22 -2.76
C ARG A 126 -3.37 14.49 -3.98
N ALA A 127 -2.75 13.45 -4.53
CA ALA A 127 -1.95 13.53 -5.75
C ALA A 127 -2.80 13.95 -6.95
N TYR A 128 -3.92 13.24 -7.19
CA TYR A 128 -4.87 13.60 -8.24
C TYR A 128 -5.39 15.03 -8.06
N ALA A 129 -5.70 15.46 -6.82
CA ALA A 129 -6.17 16.82 -6.58
C ALA A 129 -5.16 17.88 -7.04
N ARG A 130 -3.86 17.70 -6.74
CA ARG A 130 -2.80 18.61 -7.18
C ARG A 130 -2.65 18.62 -8.69
N LEU A 131 -2.63 17.44 -9.32
CA LEU A 131 -2.55 17.30 -10.78
C LEU A 131 -3.76 17.92 -11.49
N ALA A 132 -4.98 17.66 -11.01
CA ALA A 132 -6.21 18.25 -11.51
C ALA A 132 -6.20 19.77 -11.42
N ARG A 133 -5.69 20.33 -10.31
CA ARG A 133 -5.52 21.78 -10.13
C ARG A 133 -4.59 22.38 -11.18
N ARG A 134 -3.46 21.72 -11.49
CA ARG A 134 -2.54 22.14 -12.57
C ARG A 134 -3.21 22.12 -13.95
N ARG A 135 -4.17 21.22 -14.16
CA ARG A 135 -4.99 21.14 -15.39
C ARG A 135 -6.18 22.11 -15.41
N GLY A 136 -6.34 22.96 -14.40
CA GLY A 136 -7.46 23.90 -14.30
C GLY A 136 -8.78 23.26 -13.87
N LEU A 137 -8.76 22.02 -13.37
CA LEU A 137 -9.95 21.26 -12.96
C LEU A 137 -10.22 21.44 -11.46
N GLY A 138 -10.60 22.67 -11.08
CA GLY A 138 -10.79 23.08 -9.68
C GLY A 138 -11.80 22.21 -8.92
N ASP A 139 -12.98 21.96 -9.49
CA ASP A 139 -14.02 21.17 -8.81
C ASP A 139 -13.61 19.71 -8.58
N ALA A 140 -12.90 19.11 -9.55
CA ALA A 140 -12.37 17.76 -9.41
C ALA A 140 -11.30 17.70 -8.32
N SER A 141 -10.45 18.73 -8.25
CA SER A 141 -9.43 18.89 -7.21
C SER A 141 -10.05 18.95 -5.81
N LEU A 142 -11.07 19.81 -5.61
CA LEU A 142 -11.75 19.95 -4.32
C LEU A 142 -12.48 18.66 -3.88
N ARG A 143 -13.14 17.96 -4.82
CA ARG A 143 -13.78 16.68 -4.51
C ARG A 143 -12.76 15.63 -4.08
N ALA A 144 -11.62 15.55 -4.76
CA ALA A 144 -10.56 14.62 -4.42
C ALA A 144 -9.92 14.93 -3.05
N GLU A 145 -9.68 16.21 -2.73
CA GLU A 145 -9.24 16.63 -1.38
C GLU A 145 -10.23 16.20 -0.30
N ALA A 146 -11.53 16.44 -0.51
CA ALA A 146 -12.57 16.03 0.43
C ALA A 146 -12.64 14.50 0.61
N SER A 147 -12.46 13.72 -0.45
CA SER A 147 -12.38 12.26 -0.36
C SER A 147 -11.16 11.80 0.45
N ALA A 148 -10.00 12.40 0.21
CA ALA A 148 -8.79 12.08 0.98
C ALA A 148 -8.98 12.29 2.49
N ASP A 149 -9.62 13.39 2.88
CA ASP A 149 -9.85 13.70 4.29
C ASP A 149 -10.88 12.75 4.92
N ARG A 150 -11.94 12.41 4.20
CA ARG A 150 -12.93 11.41 4.67
C ARG A 150 -12.28 10.04 4.91
N ILE A 151 -11.52 9.54 3.92
CA ILE A 151 -10.85 8.23 4.02
C ILE A 151 -9.81 8.25 5.14
N ARG A 152 -9.02 9.33 5.28
CA ARG A 152 -8.05 9.46 6.37
C ARG A 152 -8.73 9.38 7.74
N ILE A 153 -9.86 10.06 7.93
CA ILE A 153 -10.61 10.01 9.19
C ILE A 153 -11.14 8.59 9.44
N ALA A 154 -11.76 7.97 8.43
CA ALA A 154 -12.30 6.62 8.54
C ALA A 154 -11.20 5.59 8.85
N LEU A 155 -10.08 5.61 8.12
CA LEU A 155 -8.91 4.75 8.34
C LEU A 155 -8.43 4.81 9.79
N ASN A 156 -8.29 6.02 10.34
CA ASN A 156 -7.83 6.23 11.70
C ASN A 156 -8.85 5.79 12.76
N ARG A 157 -10.13 5.71 12.42
CA ARG A 157 -11.20 5.21 13.29
C ARG A 157 -11.31 3.69 13.22
N ASP A 158 -11.42 3.14 12.02
CA ASP A 158 -11.84 1.76 11.77
C ASP A 158 -10.70 0.77 11.92
N PHE A 159 -9.49 1.12 11.47
CA PHE A 159 -8.34 0.22 11.53
C PHE A 159 -7.57 0.32 12.86
N TRP A 160 -7.84 1.34 13.69
CA TRP A 160 -7.11 1.52 14.93
C TRP A 160 -7.57 0.54 16.01
N MET A 161 -6.61 -0.14 16.64
CA MET A 161 -6.81 -1.08 17.73
C MET A 161 -6.41 -0.43 19.07
N PRO A 162 -7.36 0.09 19.87
CA PRO A 162 -7.03 0.90 21.04
C PRO A 162 -6.26 0.13 22.13
N LYS A 163 -6.49 -1.18 22.25
CA LYS A 163 -5.78 -2.01 23.24
C LYS A 163 -4.31 -2.22 22.86
N SER A 164 -4.04 -2.44 21.58
CA SER A 164 -2.69 -2.66 21.06
C SER A 164 -1.95 -1.36 20.72
N GLN A 165 -2.67 -0.22 20.71
CA GLN A 165 -2.15 1.08 20.27
C GLN A 165 -1.49 0.98 18.88
N PHE A 166 -2.17 0.28 17.96
CA PHE A 166 -1.64 -0.08 16.65
C PHE A 166 -2.76 -0.15 15.60
N PHE A 167 -2.41 -0.20 14.32
CA PHE A 167 -3.39 -0.43 13.25
C PHE A 167 -3.48 -1.93 12.92
N ALA A 168 -4.70 -2.43 12.72
CA ALA A 168 -4.92 -3.77 12.19
C ALA A 168 -4.39 -3.88 10.75
N LEU A 169 -4.10 -5.10 10.32
CA LEU A 169 -3.60 -5.41 8.98
C LEU A 169 -4.64 -5.09 7.90
N ALA A 170 -5.90 -5.44 8.14
CA ALA A 170 -6.96 -5.33 7.14
C ALA A 170 -8.36 -5.31 7.78
N LEU A 171 -9.34 -4.97 6.96
CA LEU A 171 -10.75 -5.36 7.16
C LEU A 171 -11.08 -6.53 6.23
N ASP A 172 -11.86 -7.49 6.74
CA ASP A 172 -12.46 -8.56 5.93
C ASP A 172 -13.77 -8.11 5.27
N GLY A 173 -14.40 -9.01 4.49
CA GLY A 173 -15.65 -8.72 3.78
C GLY A 173 -16.87 -8.47 4.68
N SER A 174 -16.77 -8.75 5.98
CA SER A 174 -17.77 -8.39 7.00
C SER A 174 -17.34 -7.17 7.82
N LYS A 175 -16.28 -6.47 7.38
CA LYS A 175 -15.64 -5.32 8.03
C LYS A 175 -15.12 -5.63 9.44
N HIS A 176 -14.74 -6.88 9.69
CA HIS A 176 -14.01 -7.24 10.90
C HIS A 176 -12.52 -7.02 10.71
N LEU A 177 -11.85 -6.61 11.79
CA LEU A 177 -10.41 -6.37 11.80
C LEU A 177 -9.64 -7.69 11.75
N ARG A 178 -8.68 -7.80 10.82
CA ARG A 178 -7.55 -8.73 10.97
C ARG A 178 -6.50 -8.07 11.85
N THR A 179 -6.47 -8.48 13.12
CA THR A 179 -5.72 -7.80 14.19
C THR A 179 -4.23 -8.15 14.30
N ALA A 180 -3.68 -8.93 13.37
CA ALA A 180 -2.27 -9.32 13.41
C ALA A 180 -1.36 -8.08 13.39
N ILE A 181 -0.32 -8.08 14.23
CA ILE A 181 0.69 -7.03 14.25
C ILE A 181 1.70 -7.27 13.13
N THR A 182 1.67 -6.37 12.14
CA THR A 182 2.53 -6.43 10.96
C THR A 182 3.28 -5.12 10.75
N SER A 183 4.15 -5.10 9.74
CA SER A 183 4.82 -3.90 9.27
C SER A 183 3.94 -2.96 8.45
N ASN A 184 2.84 -3.45 7.84
CA ASN A 184 1.99 -2.67 6.91
C ASN A 184 1.63 -1.26 7.41
N PRO A 185 1.29 -1.05 8.70
CA PRO A 185 1.01 0.29 9.22
C PRO A 185 2.17 1.30 9.08
N ALA A 186 3.42 0.86 8.94
CA ALA A 186 4.56 1.73 8.68
C ALA A 186 4.42 2.52 7.37
N HIS A 187 3.75 1.96 6.37
CA HIS A 187 3.50 2.61 5.10
C HIS A 187 2.64 3.87 5.25
N LEU A 188 1.72 3.88 6.22
CA LEU A 188 0.86 5.04 6.52
C LEU A 188 1.67 6.29 6.91
N LEU A 189 2.85 6.09 7.54
CA LEU A 189 3.74 7.19 7.91
C LEU A 189 4.34 7.85 6.67
N ALA A 190 4.77 7.06 5.68
CA ALA A 190 5.36 7.56 4.44
C ALA A 190 4.37 8.38 3.59
N VAL A 191 3.10 8.00 3.63
CA VAL A 191 2.01 8.66 2.89
C VAL A 191 1.23 9.68 3.74
N GLN A 192 1.68 9.94 4.98
CA GLN A 192 1.11 10.94 5.89
C GLN A 192 -0.40 10.74 6.12
N ALA A 193 -0.80 9.49 6.35
CA ALA A 193 -2.18 9.07 6.58
C ALA A 193 -2.50 8.82 8.07
N VAL A 194 -1.50 8.84 8.96
CA VAL A 194 -1.68 8.62 10.40
C VAL A 194 -2.15 9.90 11.10
N GLY A 195 -3.12 9.79 12.01
CA GLY A 195 -3.51 10.87 12.93
C GLY A 195 -2.40 11.17 13.93
N GLU A 196 -2.19 12.44 14.25
CA GLU A 196 -1.03 12.89 15.04
C GLU A 196 -0.88 12.15 16.37
N GLU A 197 -2.00 11.88 17.05
CA GLU A 197 -2.06 11.18 18.34
C GLU A 197 -1.65 9.70 18.26
N ARG A 198 -1.66 9.11 17.06
CA ARG A 198 -1.31 7.71 16.81
C ARG A 198 0.12 7.53 16.33
N ILE A 199 0.83 8.61 15.96
CA ILE A 199 2.19 8.53 15.39
C ILE A 199 3.18 7.94 16.39
N GLU A 200 3.25 8.50 17.60
CA GLU A 200 4.21 8.02 18.61
C GLU A 200 3.95 6.56 19.02
N PRO A 201 2.71 6.14 19.36
CA PRO A 201 2.45 4.75 19.67
C PRO A 201 2.77 3.79 18.51
N LEU A 202 2.44 4.19 17.27
CA LEU A 202 2.75 3.39 16.08
C LEU A 202 4.27 3.23 15.91
N VAL A 203 5.04 4.32 15.95
CA VAL A 203 6.51 4.27 15.82
C VAL A 203 7.11 3.41 16.93
N SER A 204 6.70 3.64 18.18
CA SER A 204 7.16 2.84 19.32
C SER A 204 6.89 1.35 19.14
N ARG A 205 5.69 0.98 18.66
CA ARG A 205 5.31 -0.43 18.43
C ARG A 205 6.09 -1.08 17.30
N LEU A 206 6.40 -0.36 16.22
CA LEU A 206 7.22 -0.87 15.10
C LEU A 206 8.66 -1.19 15.52
N PHE A 207 9.18 -0.53 16.57
CA PHE A 207 10.52 -0.78 17.10
C PHE A 207 10.58 -1.77 18.28
N ALA A 208 9.46 -2.42 18.63
CA ALA A 208 9.43 -3.46 19.66
C ALA A 208 10.13 -4.75 19.19
N ASP A 209 10.69 -5.52 20.13
CA ASP A 209 11.60 -6.66 19.84
C ASP A 209 10.98 -7.79 19.00
N ASP A 210 9.66 -7.93 19.03
CA ASP A 210 8.93 -8.92 18.23
C ASP A 210 8.73 -8.50 16.77
N LEU A 211 8.98 -7.23 16.42
CA LEU A 211 8.97 -6.71 15.04
C LEU A 211 10.38 -6.31 14.59
N TRP A 212 11.06 -5.51 15.41
CA TRP A 212 12.38 -4.99 15.12
C TRP A 212 13.48 -6.03 15.30
N THR A 213 14.45 -6.02 14.40
CA THR A 213 15.66 -6.86 14.47
C THR A 213 16.89 -6.02 14.16
N PRO A 214 18.11 -6.52 14.43
CA PRO A 214 19.35 -5.87 13.98
C PRO A 214 19.46 -5.69 12.46
N TYR A 215 18.64 -6.42 11.70
CA TYR A 215 18.60 -6.46 10.24
C TYR A 215 17.38 -5.76 9.65
N GLY A 216 16.55 -5.11 10.47
CA GLY A 216 15.39 -4.33 10.03
C GLY A 216 14.07 -4.79 10.63
N LEU A 217 13.00 -4.15 10.18
CA LEU A 217 11.63 -4.47 10.51
C LEU A 217 11.19 -5.73 9.76
N ARG A 218 10.73 -6.73 10.50
CA ARG A 218 10.08 -7.90 9.90
C ARG A 218 8.66 -7.59 9.47
N THR A 219 8.18 -8.35 8.48
CA THR A 219 6.83 -8.17 7.93
C THR A 219 5.72 -8.53 8.92
N HIS A 220 5.99 -9.42 9.87
CA HIS A 220 4.98 -9.99 10.77
C HIS A 220 5.59 -10.26 12.14
N ALA A 221 4.94 -9.82 13.21
CA ALA A 221 5.53 -9.91 14.55
C ALA A 221 5.72 -11.37 14.98
N SER A 222 6.85 -11.70 15.62
CA SER A 222 7.10 -13.06 16.11
C SER A 222 6.22 -13.49 17.29
N SER A 223 5.42 -12.58 17.82
CA SER A 223 4.40 -12.85 18.83
C SER A 223 3.08 -13.35 18.22
N GLU A 224 2.88 -13.20 16.91
CA GLU A 224 1.67 -13.65 16.22
C GLU A 224 1.69 -15.18 16.01
N PRO A 225 0.54 -15.86 16.12
CA PRO A 225 0.45 -17.32 16.03
C PRO A 225 0.75 -17.87 14.63
N ASP A 226 0.66 -17.04 13.60
CA ASP A 226 0.93 -17.35 12.19
C ASP A 226 2.29 -16.81 11.71
N PHE A 227 3.17 -16.39 12.63
CA PHE A 227 4.55 -16.03 12.29
C PHE A 227 5.33 -17.21 11.71
N ASP A 228 6.02 -16.95 10.60
CA ASP A 228 6.97 -17.86 9.97
C ASP A 228 8.22 -17.07 9.55
N PRO A 229 9.40 -17.32 10.16
CA PRO A 229 10.63 -16.60 9.82
C PRO A 229 11.10 -16.86 8.36
N TYR A 230 10.61 -17.91 7.71
CA TYR A 230 10.88 -18.23 6.31
C TYR A 230 9.71 -17.87 5.38
N GLY A 231 8.58 -17.44 5.95
CA GLY A 231 7.37 -17.11 5.20
C GLY A 231 7.51 -15.80 4.44
N TYR A 232 7.23 -15.82 3.13
CA TYR A 232 7.43 -14.69 2.21
C TYR A 232 6.93 -13.35 2.74
N HIS A 233 5.74 -13.33 3.39
CA HIS A 233 5.14 -12.14 4.03
C HIS A 233 4.77 -12.33 5.51
N LEU A 234 5.19 -13.44 6.13
CA LEU A 234 4.80 -13.84 7.49
C LEU A 234 5.94 -13.78 8.51
N GLY A 235 7.05 -13.10 8.18
CA GLY A 235 8.15 -12.93 9.13
C GLY A 235 9.49 -12.54 8.53
N THR A 236 9.66 -12.64 7.21
CA THR A 236 10.84 -12.15 6.50
C THR A 236 10.97 -10.62 6.59
N ILE A 237 12.15 -10.10 6.22
CA ILE A 237 12.48 -8.68 6.23
C ILE A 237 12.68 -8.23 4.78
N TRP A 238 11.99 -7.15 4.37
CA TRP A 238 12.04 -6.62 3.01
C TRP A 238 12.64 -5.21 2.97
N PRO A 239 13.59 -4.92 2.06
CA PRO A 239 14.07 -3.55 1.82
C PRO A 239 12.95 -2.59 1.42
N HIS A 240 11.97 -3.07 0.64
CA HIS A 240 10.78 -2.32 0.24
C HIS A 240 10.01 -1.75 1.44
N ASP A 241 9.61 -2.62 2.36
CA ASP A 241 8.81 -2.30 3.54
C ASP A 241 9.59 -1.41 4.54
N ASN A 242 10.88 -1.71 4.73
CA ASN A 242 11.78 -0.88 5.54
C ASN A 242 11.99 0.51 4.93
N TRP A 243 12.00 0.65 3.60
CA TRP A 243 12.09 1.95 2.94
C TRP A 243 10.87 2.83 3.25
N PHE A 244 9.66 2.26 3.30
CA PHE A 244 8.46 3.00 3.69
C PHE A 244 8.58 3.52 5.13
N LEU A 245 9.00 2.69 6.09
CA LEU A 245 9.25 3.13 7.45
C LEU A 245 10.31 4.24 7.50
N TYR A 246 11.45 4.05 6.84
CA TYR A 246 12.52 5.05 6.74
C TYR A 246 11.98 6.39 6.21
N ARG A 247 11.23 6.36 5.11
CA ARG A 247 10.66 7.55 4.48
C ARG A 247 9.69 8.26 5.41
N GLY A 248 8.80 7.52 6.06
CA GLY A 248 7.86 8.07 7.06
C GLY A 248 8.58 8.75 8.22
N LEU A 249 9.58 8.10 8.79
CA LEU A 249 10.38 8.68 9.89
C LEU A 249 11.11 9.96 9.47
N LYS A 250 11.68 9.99 8.26
CA LYS A 250 12.31 11.19 7.69
C LYS A 250 11.33 12.35 7.53
N LEU A 251 10.10 12.09 7.08
CA LEU A 251 9.05 13.11 6.96
C LEU A 251 8.61 13.66 8.31
N LEU A 252 8.70 12.85 9.37
CA LEU A 252 8.38 13.23 10.75
C LEU A 252 9.55 13.87 11.50
N GLY A 253 10.73 14.02 10.88
CA GLY A 253 11.94 14.52 11.55
C GLY A 253 12.56 13.56 12.57
N ARG A 254 12.18 12.27 12.55
CA ARG A 254 12.71 11.21 13.44
C ARG A 254 14.01 10.63 12.89
N ASP A 255 15.01 11.49 12.79
CA ASP A 255 16.31 11.15 12.21
C ASP A 255 17.07 10.03 12.94
N PRO A 256 17.04 9.93 14.28
CA PRO A 256 17.67 8.81 14.98
C PRO A 256 17.07 7.46 14.59
N GLU A 257 15.75 7.33 14.56
CA GLU A 257 15.03 6.12 14.17
C GLU A 257 15.24 5.81 12.69
N ALA A 258 15.20 6.83 11.82
CA ALA A 258 15.47 6.65 10.39
C ALA A 258 16.89 6.11 10.14
N ARG A 259 17.89 6.61 10.89
CA ARG A 259 19.26 6.06 10.81
C ARG A 259 19.33 4.60 11.23
N ARG A 260 18.57 4.17 12.26
CA ARG A 260 18.51 2.76 12.65
C ARG A 260 18.02 1.87 11.50
N ILE A 261 17.00 2.30 10.76
CA ILE A 261 16.51 1.55 9.58
C ILE A 261 17.61 1.45 8.51
N ARG A 262 18.21 2.60 8.14
CA ARG A 262 19.28 2.65 7.15
C ARG A 262 20.44 1.72 7.53
N ASP A 263 20.92 1.82 8.76
CA ASP A 263 22.08 1.07 9.23
C ASP A 263 21.77 -0.43 9.30
N ALA A 264 20.55 -0.82 9.65
CA ALA A 264 20.11 -2.22 9.60
C ALA A 264 20.07 -2.76 8.16
N MET A 265 19.55 -2.01 7.19
CA MET A 265 19.53 -2.41 5.78
C MET A 265 20.93 -2.49 5.17
N LEU A 266 21.82 -1.55 5.51
CA LEU A 266 23.21 -1.58 5.03
C LEU A 266 23.98 -2.76 5.64
N ARG A 267 23.75 -3.09 6.91
CA ARG A 267 24.33 -4.29 7.54
C ARG A 267 23.97 -5.57 6.79
N VAL A 268 22.71 -5.73 6.37
CA VAL A 268 22.28 -6.90 5.59
C VAL A 268 23.10 -7.02 4.31
N TRP A 269 23.28 -5.90 3.59
CA TRP A 269 24.10 -5.87 2.38
C TRP A 269 25.59 -6.18 2.66
N GLU A 270 26.16 -5.64 3.73
CA GLU A 270 27.55 -5.90 4.12
C GLU A 270 27.81 -7.36 4.52
N GLU A 271 26.84 -8.01 5.18
CA GLU A 271 26.99 -9.39 5.70
C GLU A 271 26.59 -10.47 4.67
N LEU A 272 25.67 -10.19 3.74
CA LEU A 272 25.17 -11.18 2.77
C LEU A 272 25.73 -11.02 1.34
N GLY A 273 26.31 -9.87 1.00
CA GLY A 273 26.85 -9.56 -0.34
C GLY A 273 25.81 -9.06 -1.33
#